data_AF-A0A0G0EYF2-F1
#
_entry.id   AF-A0A0G0EYF2-F1
#
_cell.length_a   1.000
_cell.length_b   1.000
_cell.length_c   1.000
_cell.angle_alpha   90.00
_cell.angle_beta   90.00
_cell.angle_gamma   90.00
#
_symmetry.space_group_name_H-M   'P 1'
#
loop_
_entity.id
_entity.type
_entity.pdbx_description
1 polymer ?
#
loop_
_entity_poly.entity_id
_entity_poly.type
_entity_poly.pdbx_seq_one_letter_code
_entity_poly.pdbx_strand_id
1 'polypeptide(L)'
;MLIFQFLLVNANFVICLGVGLVMFAIFWLYFDAWLVKKGWLESFNFLGFLLLSISFIFQSAIIDQSLLSHSSFGGDMLELLRSITRISGYLLLIITQIFIPLEPLPDYRKKKALLFLPVVFSYPLLAALTGLLYLRRATTGLEDHLKPIAWAFFMLAFSELFNFMTFFRSSDNILISNLSAAFSPLWIFQKLILLVTVFIFGRWAWSYLLKRFDSQLFIIFTSSILTIFLVTTIFFTFSTLNNIKSDLLSTLKTDVGVLGYTIESKKNEVMSDAETLAQNPELIANTEVADRKALADITVPILINKKASELVIVGKNGEIILRSEDTDNKGGSLSDDPLVKKALAGEKASSLITREGVIAPVVSVRAAVPIKSDKTTVGVILMGSDIDNSYVDGIKKATGLNASIYADDVRSATTFIAGDGKSRYLGIKESNPQVKKQVLDKGEIYVGSTKILNIPYFSAFAPLISADNIPIGMLFVGTPEVSILKTAGRSIELTFITTILLLVISVIPSYLISKYIERQIR
;
A
#
# COMPACT_ATOMS: atom_id res chain seq x y z
N MET A 1 -3.07 -10.92 2.55
CA MET A 1 -3.92 -9.83 2.02
C MET A 1 -3.27 -9.15 0.80
N LEU A 2 -1.99 -8.77 0.88
CA LEU A 2 -1.24 -8.10 -0.20
C LEU A 2 -1.28 -8.84 -1.55
N ILE A 3 -0.94 -10.14 -1.57
CA ILE A 3 -0.89 -10.96 -2.81
C ILE A 3 -2.26 -11.03 -3.48
N PHE A 4 -3.33 -11.14 -2.68
CA PHE A 4 -4.69 -11.22 -3.21
C PHE A 4 -5.09 -9.90 -3.90
N GLN A 5 -4.83 -8.76 -3.26
CA GLN A 5 -5.07 -7.45 -3.88
C GLN A 5 -4.24 -7.26 -5.16
N PHE A 6 -2.96 -7.68 -5.14
CA PHE A 6 -2.10 -7.65 -6.32
C PHE A 6 -2.67 -8.48 -7.50
N LEU A 7 -3.16 -9.69 -7.22
CA LEU A 7 -3.77 -10.54 -8.25
C LEU A 7 -5.02 -9.88 -8.85
N LEU A 8 -5.86 -9.25 -8.02
CA LEU A 8 -7.07 -8.58 -8.50
C LEU A 8 -6.75 -7.34 -9.35
N VAL A 9 -5.72 -6.55 -9.01
CA VAL A 9 -5.27 -5.42 -9.83
C VAL A 9 -4.86 -5.89 -11.23
N ASN A 10 -4.01 -6.92 -11.32
CA ASN A 10 -3.59 -7.47 -12.61
C ASN A 10 -4.74 -8.15 -13.36
N ALA A 11 -5.64 -8.84 -12.65
CA ALA A 11 -6.83 -9.46 -13.27
C ALA A 11 -7.75 -8.40 -13.92
N ASN A 12 -7.95 -7.25 -13.27
CA ASN A 12 -8.71 -6.15 -13.85
C ASN A 12 -8.09 -5.67 -15.17
N PHE A 13 -6.77 -5.45 -15.17
CA PHE A 13 -6.03 -5.02 -16.34
C PHE A 13 -6.18 -6.02 -17.50
N VAL A 14 -5.94 -7.31 -17.24
CA VAL A 14 -6.05 -8.40 -18.21
C VAL A 14 -7.46 -8.52 -18.78
N ILE A 15 -8.49 -8.53 -17.93
CA ILE A 15 -9.88 -8.70 -18.37
C ILE A 15 -10.31 -7.51 -19.24
N CYS A 16 -10.02 -6.27 -18.80
CA CYS A 16 -10.38 -5.07 -19.57
C CYS A 16 -9.68 -5.04 -20.94
N LEU A 17 -8.39 -5.38 -21.01
CA LEU A 17 -7.69 -5.51 -22.29
C LEU A 17 -8.23 -6.65 -23.15
N GLY A 18 -8.63 -7.76 -22.54
CA GLY A 18 -9.31 -8.86 -23.24
C GLY A 18 -10.62 -8.41 -23.89
N VAL A 19 -11.45 -7.62 -23.20
CA VAL A 19 -12.66 -7.03 -23.81
C VAL A 19 -12.28 -6.07 -24.93
N GLY A 20 -11.27 -5.24 -24.73
CA GLY A 20 -10.74 -4.34 -25.76
C GLY A 20 -10.34 -5.09 -27.04
N LEU A 21 -9.54 -6.15 -26.92
CA LEU A 21 -9.12 -7.00 -28.05
C LEU A 21 -10.33 -7.58 -28.79
N VAL A 22 -11.30 -8.12 -28.06
CA VAL A 22 -12.47 -8.74 -28.68
C VAL A 22 -13.34 -7.70 -29.41
N MET A 23 -13.50 -6.50 -28.83
CA MET A 23 -14.18 -5.38 -29.51
C MET A 23 -13.40 -4.93 -30.76
N PHE A 24 -12.07 -4.90 -30.67
CA PHE A 24 -11.19 -4.63 -31.82
C PHE A 24 -11.33 -5.69 -32.91
N ALA A 25 -11.43 -6.97 -32.55
CA ALA A 25 -11.65 -8.07 -33.49
C ALA A 25 -12.99 -7.93 -34.23
N ILE A 26 -14.06 -7.55 -33.51
CA ILE A 26 -15.36 -7.27 -34.12
C ILE A 26 -15.31 -6.03 -35.02
N PHE A 27 -14.62 -4.97 -34.58
CA PHE A 27 -14.33 -3.80 -35.41
C PHE A 27 -13.66 -4.22 -36.73
N TRP A 28 -12.62 -5.06 -36.67
CA TRP A 28 -11.90 -5.51 -37.85
C TRP A 28 -12.80 -6.25 -38.83
N LEU A 29 -13.69 -7.11 -38.33
CA LEU A 29 -14.67 -7.84 -39.17
C LEU A 29 -15.58 -6.87 -39.94
N TYR A 30 -16.17 -5.88 -39.25
CA TYR A 30 -17.03 -4.89 -39.91
C TYR A 30 -16.25 -3.95 -40.83
N PHE A 31 -15.01 -3.61 -40.47
CA PHE A 31 -14.14 -2.78 -41.30
C PHE A 31 -13.75 -3.48 -42.60
N ASP A 32 -13.36 -4.76 -42.52
CA ASP A 32 -13.03 -5.58 -43.70
C ASP A 32 -14.24 -5.73 -44.63
N ALA A 33 -15.44 -5.97 -44.07
CA ALA A 33 -16.67 -6.01 -44.86
C ALA A 33 -16.99 -4.66 -45.54
N TRP A 34 -16.73 -3.55 -44.84
CA TRP A 34 -16.95 -2.20 -45.36
C TRP A 34 -15.99 -1.83 -46.49
N LEU A 35 -14.72 -2.28 -46.46
CA LEU A 35 -13.75 -2.03 -47.53
C LEU A 35 -14.25 -2.51 -48.91
N VAL A 36 -15.10 -3.55 -48.91
CA VAL A 36 -15.73 -4.10 -50.12
C VAL A 36 -17.02 -3.34 -50.49
N LYS A 37 -17.95 -3.15 -49.54
CA LYS A 37 -19.28 -2.59 -49.81
C LYS A 37 -19.32 -1.06 -49.90
N LYS A 38 -18.45 -0.38 -49.15
CA LYS A 38 -18.32 1.08 -49.04
C LYS A 38 -19.61 1.84 -48.68
N GLY A 39 -20.54 1.22 -47.93
CA GLY A 39 -21.76 1.88 -47.47
C GLY A 39 -21.48 2.93 -46.39
N TRP A 40 -22.04 4.14 -46.50
CA TRP A 40 -21.87 5.19 -45.50
C TRP A 40 -22.40 4.78 -44.11
N LEU A 41 -23.61 4.22 -44.05
CA LEU A 41 -24.23 3.78 -42.79
C LEU A 41 -23.52 2.59 -42.15
N GLU A 42 -22.87 1.74 -42.95
CA GLU A 42 -22.10 0.59 -42.47
C GLU A 42 -20.81 1.04 -41.73
N SER A 43 -20.33 2.26 -42.01
CA SER A 43 -19.13 2.80 -41.35
C SER A 43 -19.33 3.04 -39.84
N PHE A 44 -20.55 3.37 -39.43
CA PHE A 44 -20.90 3.59 -38.02
C PHE A 44 -20.81 2.31 -37.18
N ASN A 45 -21.01 1.13 -37.78
CA ASN A 45 -20.84 -0.15 -37.07
C ASN A 45 -19.38 -0.37 -36.67
N PHE A 46 -18.43 -0.26 -37.60
CA PHE A 46 -17.02 -0.49 -37.27
C PHE A 46 -16.49 0.63 -36.35
N LEU A 47 -16.87 1.89 -36.58
CA LEU A 47 -16.49 3.01 -35.70
C LEU A 47 -17.02 2.82 -34.28
N GLY A 48 -18.26 2.33 -34.13
CA GLY A 48 -18.85 2.03 -32.83
C GLY A 48 -18.04 1.00 -32.03
N PHE A 49 -17.67 -0.12 -32.66
CA PHE A 49 -16.84 -1.14 -32.01
C PHE A 49 -15.40 -0.66 -31.73
N LEU A 50 -14.82 0.19 -32.59
CA LEU A 50 -13.50 0.79 -32.36
C LEU A 50 -13.52 1.69 -31.12
N LEU A 51 -14.53 2.55 -30.99
CA LEU A 51 -14.68 3.42 -29.82
C LEU A 51 -14.92 2.61 -28.53
N LEU A 52 -15.70 1.53 -28.60
CA LEU A 52 -15.86 0.61 -27.47
C LEU A 52 -14.54 -0.07 -27.10
N SER A 53 -13.73 -0.49 -28.07
CA SER A 53 -12.39 -1.03 -27.83
C SER A 53 -11.51 -0.02 -27.10
N ILE A 54 -11.42 1.21 -27.61
CA ILE A 54 -10.64 2.30 -27.01
C ILE A 54 -11.11 2.59 -25.57
N SER A 55 -12.41 2.59 -25.32
CA SER A 55 -12.94 2.84 -23.98
C SER A 55 -12.53 1.77 -22.96
N PHE A 56 -12.41 0.49 -23.38
CA PHE A 56 -11.90 -0.59 -22.52
C PHE A 56 -10.39 -0.51 -22.31
N ILE A 57 -9.64 0.00 -23.30
CA ILE A 57 -8.22 0.31 -23.14
C ILE A 57 -8.05 1.38 -22.06
N PHE A 58 -8.80 2.48 -22.12
CA PHE A 58 -8.77 3.50 -21.06
C PHE A 58 -9.19 2.93 -19.70
N GLN A 59 -10.23 2.08 -19.66
CA GLN A 59 -10.66 1.43 -18.43
C GLN A 59 -9.60 0.50 -17.84
N SER A 60 -8.77 -0.16 -18.67
CA SER A 60 -7.69 -1.02 -18.18
C SER A 60 -6.57 -0.23 -17.49
N ALA A 61 -6.32 1.02 -17.89
CA ALA A 61 -5.30 1.88 -17.30
C ALA A 61 -5.71 2.48 -15.94
N ILE A 62 -7.01 2.49 -15.60
CA ILE A 62 -7.51 3.04 -14.35
C ILE A 62 -7.22 2.05 -13.21
N ILE A 63 -6.34 2.45 -12.29
CA ILE A 63 -6.09 1.77 -11.01
C ILE A 63 -6.98 2.41 -9.94
N ASP A 64 -7.56 1.59 -9.06
CA ASP A 64 -8.43 2.07 -7.97
C ASP A 64 -7.72 3.14 -7.11
N GLN A 65 -8.40 4.28 -6.87
CA GLN A 65 -7.88 5.43 -6.13
C GLN A 65 -7.45 5.11 -4.68
N SER A 66 -7.93 4.01 -4.09
CA SER A 66 -7.44 3.53 -2.79
C SER A 66 -5.97 3.12 -2.82
N LEU A 67 -5.42 2.83 -4.00
CA LEU A 67 -4.02 2.45 -4.22
C LEU A 67 -3.16 3.60 -4.75
N LEU A 68 -3.74 4.70 -5.24
CA LEU A 68 -3.00 5.84 -5.79
C LEU A 68 -3.58 7.15 -5.27
N SER A 69 -2.78 7.94 -4.56
CA SER A 69 -3.21 9.28 -4.12
C SER A 69 -3.27 10.28 -5.28
N HIS A 70 -2.40 10.13 -6.29
CA HIS A 70 -2.41 10.90 -7.53
C HIS A 70 -1.97 10.00 -8.68
N SER A 71 -2.82 9.87 -9.71
CA SER A 71 -2.49 9.20 -10.97
C SER A 71 -1.56 10.06 -11.84
N SER A 72 -0.65 9.44 -12.58
CA SER A 72 0.33 10.15 -13.39
C SER A 72 -0.28 10.92 -14.59
N PHE A 73 -1.47 10.53 -15.04
CA PHE A 73 -2.18 11.12 -16.19
C PHE A 73 -3.48 11.85 -15.85
N GLY A 74 -3.75 12.11 -14.56
CA GLY A 74 -5.03 12.66 -14.10
C GLY A 74 -6.18 11.67 -14.27
N GLY A 75 -6.56 10.95 -13.22
CA GLY A 75 -7.55 9.88 -13.24
C GLY A 75 -8.89 10.36 -13.82
N ASP A 76 -9.24 11.60 -13.52
CA ASP A 76 -10.44 12.28 -14.02
C ASP A 76 -10.42 12.44 -15.55
N MET A 77 -9.25 12.69 -16.15
CA MET A 77 -9.11 12.80 -17.62
C MET A 77 -9.30 11.44 -18.27
N LEU A 78 -8.70 10.37 -17.73
CA LEU A 78 -8.89 9.01 -18.24
C LEU A 78 -10.34 8.54 -18.08
N GLU A 79 -10.99 8.88 -16.97
CA GLU A 79 -12.42 8.61 -16.76
C GLU A 79 -13.30 9.37 -17.74
N LEU A 80 -13.00 10.64 -18.02
CA LEU A 80 -13.70 11.44 -19.02
C LEU A 80 -13.53 10.86 -20.43
N LEU A 81 -12.31 10.53 -20.83
CA LEU A 81 -12.02 9.92 -22.13
C LEU A 81 -12.72 8.57 -22.29
N ARG A 82 -12.68 7.71 -21.26
CA ARG A 82 -13.46 6.47 -21.19
C ARG A 82 -14.94 6.74 -21.41
N SER A 83 -15.48 7.76 -20.73
CA SER A 83 -16.91 8.08 -20.77
C SER A 83 -17.36 8.53 -22.16
N ILE A 84 -16.63 9.47 -22.76
CA ILE A 84 -16.94 10.01 -24.08
C ILE A 84 -16.88 8.92 -25.15
N THR A 85 -15.80 8.11 -25.14
CA THR A 85 -15.62 7.03 -26.12
C THR A 85 -16.67 5.93 -25.94
N ARG A 86 -17.01 5.55 -24.70
CA ARG A 86 -18.04 4.55 -24.39
C ARG A 86 -19.43 4.96 -24.89
N ILE A 87 -19.86 6.18 -24.57
CA ILE A 87 -21.19 6.69 -24.96
C ILE A 87 -21.28 6.83 -26.47
N SER A 88 -20.26 7.43 -27.09
CA SER A 88 -20.20 7.61 -28.55
C SER A 88 -20.23 6.27 -29.28
N GLY A 89 -19.50 5.27 -28.78
CA GLY A 89 -19.50 3.91 -29.33
C GLY A 89 -20.90 3.27 -29.32
N TYR A 90 -21.61 3.32 -28.19
CA TYR A 90 -22.97 2.80 -28.12
C TYR A 90 -23.96 3.56 -29.02
N LEU A 91 -23.88 4.90 -29.06
CA LEU A 91 -24.75 5.72 -29.91
C LEU A 91 -24.58 5.39 -31.39
N LEU A 92 -23.35 5.23 -31.87
CA LEU A 92 -23.09 4.84 -33.27
C LEU A 92 -23.69 3.45 -33.59
N LEU A 93 -23.55 2.48 -32.69
CA LEU A 93 -24.15 1.16 -32.88
C LEU A 93 -25.68 1.23 -32.91
N ILE A 94 -26.29 2.00 -32.02
CA ILE A 94 -27.75 2.21 -31.97
C ILE A 94 -28.24 2.84 -33.28
N ILE A 95 -27.60 3.93 -33.72
CA ILE A 95 -27.91 4.60 -35.00
C ILE A 95 -27.85 3.58 -36.13
N THR A 96 -26.78 2.79 -36.21
CA THR A 96 -26.61 1.83 -37.28
C THR A 96 -27.71 0.77 -37.32
N GLN A 97 -28.09 0.22 -36.16
CA GLN A 97 -29.14 -0.81 -36.09
C GLN A 97 -30.56 -0.27 -36.32
N ILE A 98 -30.78 1.04 -36.17
CA ILE A 98 -32.07 1.68 -36.47
C ILE A 98 -32.21 1.95 -37.97
N PHE A 99 -31.14 2.42 -38.62
CA PHE A 99 -31.20 2.90 -40.01
C PHE A 99 -30.90 1.85 -41.07
N ILE A 100 -30.22 0.74 -40.74
CA ILE A 100 -30.05 -0.37 -41.68
C ILE A 100 -31.38 -1.14 -41.79
N PRO A 101 -31.98 -1.27 -42.99
CA PRO A 101 -33.23 -1.99 -43.16
C PRO A 101 -33.05 -3.48 -42.83
N LEU A 102 -34.04 -4.08 -42.17
CA LEU A 102 -34.11 -5.52 -41.95
C LEU A 102 -34.29 -6.25 -43.29
N GLU A 103 -33.76 -7.48 -43.40
CA GLU A 103 -34.03 -8.32 -44.57
C GLU A 103 -35.55 -8.47 -44.78
N PRO A 104 -36.04 -8.30 -46.02
CA PRO A 104 -37.48 -8.36 -46.29
C PRO A 104 -38.00 -9.78 -46.03
N LEU A 105 -38.88 -9.90 -45.03
CA LEU A 105 -39.60 -11.13 -44.71
C LEU A 105 -40.51 -11.58 -45.86
N PRO A 106 -40.68 -12.91 -46.09
CA PRO A 106 -41.86 -13.43 -46.75
C PRO A 106 -43.11 -13.11 -45.91
N ASP A 107 -44.18 -12.73 -46.59
CA ASP A 107 -45.33 -11.99 -46.06
C ASP A 107 -46.03 -12.61 -44.82
N TYR A 108 -45.87 -12.02 -43.62
CA TYR A 108 -46.94 -11.96 -42.60
C TYR A 108 -46.72 -10.85 -41.53
N ARG A 109 -47.86 -10.39 -40.99
CA ARG A 109 -48.13 -9.22 -40.12
C ARG A 109 -46.98 -8.62 -39.29
N LYS A 110 -46.73 -7.34 -39.57
CA LYS A 110 -45.97 -6.41 -38.71
C LYS A 110 -46.70 -6.13 -37.39
N LYS A 111 -46.10 -6.48 -36.24
CA LYS A 111 -46.31 -5.75 -34.98
C LYS A 111 -45.18 -4.73 -34.83
N LYS A 112 -45.52 -3.44 -34.93
CA LYS A 112 -44.58 -2.36 -34.60
C LYS A 112 -44.52 -2.24 -33.07
N ALA A 113 -43.41 -2.67 -32.47
CA ALA A 113 -43.04 -2.26 -31.13
C ALA A 113 -42.06 -1.08 -31.25
N LEU A 114 -42.54 0.12 -30.93
CA LEU A 114 -41.71 1.32 -30.78
C LEU A 114 -41.46 1.49 -29.28
N LEU A 115 -40.23 1.26 -28.82
CA LEU A 115 -39.85 1.45 -27.42
C LEU A 115 -39.14 2.81 -27.32
N PHE A 116 -39.73 3.75 -26.59
CA PHE A 116 -39.08 4.98 -26.13
C PHE A 116 -38.74 4.81 -24.65
N LEU A 117 -37.51 5.16 -24.23
CA LEU A 117 -37.10 5.19 -22.83
C LEU A 117 -36.17 6.38 -22.52
N PRO A 118 -36.19 6.89 -21.27
CA PRO A 118 -35.58 8.16 -20.88
C PRO A 118 -34.09 8.06 -20.54
N VAL A 119 -33.42 9.21 -20.59
CA VAL A 119 -32.00 9.42 -20.29
C VAL A 119 -31.84 9.75 -18.82
N VAL A 120 -31.16 8.87 -18.06
CA VAL A 120 -30.06 9.10 -17.09
C VAL A 120 -29.80 7.76 -16.39
N PHE A 121 -28.84 6.98 -16.90
CA PHE A 121 -28.13 5.79 -16.35
C PHE A 121 -27.33 5.21 -17.54
N SER A 122 -26.39 5.99 -18.09
CA SER A 122 -26.04 5.91 -19.52
C SER A 122 -25.42 4.59 -19.98
N TYR A 123 -24.45 3.98 -19.29
CA TYR A 123 -23.80 2.78 -19.81
C TYR A 123 -24.70 1.53 -19.84
N PRO A 124 -25.25 1.04 -18.71
CA PRO A 124 -25.99 -0.22 -18.71
C PRO A 124 -27.26 -0.14 -19.56
N LEU A 125 -27.92 1.02 -19.61
CA LEU A 125 -29.08 1.22 -20.48
C LEU A 125 -28.70 1.22 -21.97
N LEU A 126 -27.61 1.90 -22.35
CA LEU A 126 -27.16 1.92 -23.75
C LEU A 126 -26.69 0.54 -24.20
N ALA A 127 -25.99 -0.21 -23.36
CA ALA A 127 -25.60 -1.60 -23.62
C ALA A 127 -26.81 -2.54 -23.73
N ALA A 128 -27.81 -2.39 -22.86
CA ALA A 128 -29.04 -3.18 -22.96
C ALA A 128 -29.83 -2.83 -24.23
N LEU A 129 -29.86 -1.55 -24.61
CA LEU A 129 -30.53 -1.09 -25.83
C LEU A 129 -29.83 -1.62 -27.09
N THR A 130 -28.50 -1.59 -27.16
CA THR A 130 -27.77 -2.21 -28.27
C THR A 130 -28.06 -3.71 -28.33
N GLY A 131 -28.06 -4.41 -27.18
CA GLY A 131 -28.45 -5.82 -27.09
C GLY A 131 -29.85 -6.10 -27.64
N LEU A 132 -30.85 -5.29 -27.25
CA LEU A 132 -32.22 -5.39 -27.75
C LEU A 132 -32.33 -5.17 -29.26
N LEU A 133 -31.59 -4.20 -29.82
CA LEU A 133 -31.59 -3.94 -31.26
C LEU A 133 -30.95 -5.08 -32.06
N TYR A 134 -29.83 -5.63 -31.57
CA TYR A 134 -29.23 -6.84 -32.15
C TYR A 134 -30.16 -8.05 -32.04
N LEU A 135 -30.86 -8.22 -30.92
CA LEU A 135 -31.84 -9.30 -30.74
C LEU A 135 -33.03 -9.14 -31.70
N ARG A 136 -33.54 -7.91 -31.87
CA ARG A 136 -34.59 -7.58 -32.83
C ARG A 136 -34.12 -7.96 -34.24
N ARG A 137 -32.91 -7.59 -34.63
CA ARG A 137 -32.36 -7.93 -35.94
C ARG A 137 -32.22 -9.45 -36.13
N ALA A 138 -31.77 -10.16 -35.11
CA ALA A 138 -31.62 -11.60 -35.20
C ALA A 138 -32.95 -12.37 -35.24
N THR A 139 -34.00 -11.85 -34.59
CA THR A 139 -35.33 -12.51 -34.52
C THR A 139 -36.26 -12.05 -35.64
N THR A 140 -36.45 -10.74 -35.78
CA THR A 140 -37.37 -10.16 -36.79
C THR A 140 -36.72 -9.97 -38.15
N GLY A 141 -35.41 -9.81 -38.22
CA GLY A 141 -34.64 -9.75 -39.47
C GLY A 141 -34.04 -11.07 -39.89
N LEU A 142 -34.32 -12.18 -39.18
CA LEU A 142 -33.83 -13.54 -39.47
C LEU A 142 -32.30 -13.70 -39.51
N GLU A 143 -31.54 -12.72 -39.04
CA GLU A 143 -30.08 -12.76 -38.94
C GLU A 143 -29.63 -13.53 -37.67
N ASP A 144 -29.94 -14.82 -37.60
CA ASP A 144 -29.74 -15.68 -36.41
C ASP A 144 -28.31 -15.66 -35.85
N HIS A 145 -27.34 -15.42 -36.72
CA HIS A 145 -25.93 -15.32 -36.37
C HIS A 145 -25.59 -14.16 -35.43
N LEU A 146 -26.47 -13.16 -35.27
CA LEU A 146 -26.29 -12.02 -34.36
C LEU A 146 -26.81 -12.28 -32.93
N LYS A 147 -27.52 -13.40 -32.67
CA LYS A 147 -28.00 -13.75 -31.32
C LYS A 147 -26.89 -13.74 -30.24
N PRO A 148 -25.68 -14.28 -30.48
CA PRO A 148 -24.60 -14.25 -29.50
C PRO A 148 -24.14 -12.82 -29.14
N ILE A 149 -24.11 -11.91 -30.12
CA ILE A 149 -23.77 -10.49 -29.89
C ILE A 149 -24.80 -9.84 -28.98
N ALA A 150 -26.10 -10.09 -29.21
CA ALA A 150 -27.17 -9.57 -28.37
C ALA A 150 -27.00 -10.01 -26.91
N TRP A 151 -26.78 -11.32 -26.68
CA TRP A 151 -26.54 -11.86 -25.35
C TRP A 151 -25.29 -11.28 -24.68
N ALA A 152 -24.22 -11.06 -25.45
CA ALA A 152 -23.00 -10.46 -24.93
C ALA A 152 -23.22 -9.00 -24.49
N PHE A 153 -24.02 -8.21 -25.23
CA PHE A 153 -24.40 -6.85 -24.81
C PHE A 153 -25.30 -6.84 -23.56
N PHE A 154 -26.19 -7.82 -23.38
CA PHE A 154 -26.94 -7.95 -22.12
C PHE A 154 -26.04 -8.30 -20.93
N MET A 155 -25.08 -9.21 -21.11
CA MET A 155 -24.09 -9.51 -20.07
C MET A 155 -23.21 -8.30 -19.76
N LEU A 156 -22.83 -7.52 -20.79
CA LEU A 156 -22.10 -6.27 -20.61
C LEU A 156 -22.92 -5.25 -19.82
N ALA A 157 -24.20 -5.06 -20.15
CA ALA A 157 -25.10 -4.19 -19.42
C ALA A 157 -25.22 -4.60 -17.94
N PHE A 158 -25.30 -5.91 -17.67
CA PHE A 158 -25.34 -6.43 -16.32
C PHE A 158 -24.04 -6.14 -15.56
N SER A 159 -22.88 -6.36 -16.17
CA SER A 159 -21.58 -5.97 -15.59
C SER A 159 -21.48 -4.46 -15.32
N GLU A 160 -21.97 -3.62 -16.22
CA GLU A 160 -21.95 -2.17 -16.05
C GLU A 160 -22.89 -1.69 -14.93
N LEU A 161 -23.99 -2.41 -14.68
CA LEU A 161 -24.88 -2.14 -13.55
C LEU A 161 -24.16 -2.34 -12.21
N PHE A 162 -23.39 -3.43 -12.05
CA PHE A 162 -22.57 -3.62 -10.84
C PHE A 162 -21.43 -2.61 -10.72
N ASN A 163 -20.90 -2.13 -11.86
CA ASN A 163 -19.90 -1.06 -11.86
C ASN A 163 -20.46 0.25 -11.29
N PHE A 164 -21.78 0.50 -11.40
CA PHE A 164 -22.41 1.69 -10.80
C PHE A 164 -22.23 1.75 -9.28
N MET A 165 -22.04 0.60 -8.63
CA MET A 165 -21.84 0.54 -7.18
C MET A 165 -20.58 1.29 -6.73
N THR A 166 -19.58 1.50 -7.62
CA THR A 166 -18.37 2.26 -7.27
C THR A 166 -18.64 3.72 -6.95
N PHE A 167 -19.74 4.31 -7.46
CA PHE A 167 -20.12 5.69 -7.13
C PHE A 167 -20.58 5.85 -5.68
N PHE A 168 -20.97 4.76 -5.00
CA PHE A 168 -21.40 4.78 -3.61
C PHE A 168 -20.26 4.53 -2.61
N ARG A 169 -19.00 4.50 -3.07
CA ARG A 169 -17.81 4.33 -2.20
C ARG A 169 -17.69 5.40 -1.13
N SER A 170 -18.09 6.63 -1.45
CA SER A 170 -18.09 7.78 -0.53
C SER A 170 -19.40 7.93 0.26
N SER A 171 -20.26 6.89 0.29
CA SER A 171 -21.48 6.93 1.08
C SER A 171 -21.18 6.87 2.58
N ASP A 172 -21.89 7.68 3.37
CA ASP A 172 -21.78 7.68 4.83
C ASP A 172 -22.26 6.38 5.50
N ASN A 173 -22.93 5.49 4.75
CA ASN A 173 -23.40 4.21 5.26
C ASN A 173 -22.31 3.14 5.16
N ILE A 174 -21.89 2.61 6.32
CA ILE A 174 -20.83 1.59 6.47
C ILE A 174 -21.11 0.34 5.62
N LEU A 175 -22.36 -0.13 5.53
CA LEU A 175 -22.69 -1.34 4.76
C LEU A 175 -22.53 -1.11 3.25
N ILE A 176 -23.01 0.04 2.76
CA ILE A 176 -22.91 0.43 1.35
C ILE A 176 -21.46 0.71 0.98
N SER A 177 -20.70 1.37 1.86
CA SER A 177 -19.27 1.64 1.67
C SER A 177 -18.46 0.34 1.63
N ASN A 178 -18.70 -0.61 2.55
CA ASN A 178 -18.01 -1.91 2.55
C ASN A 178 -18.34 -2.77 1.32
N LEU A 179 -19.60 -2.75 0.85
CA LEU A 179 -20.02 -3.47 -0.36
C LEU A 179 -19.45 -2.83 -1.64
N SER A 180 -19.33 -1.51 -1.67
CA SER A 180 -18.80 -0.76 -2.82
C SER A 180 -17.28 -0.60 -2.82
N ALA A 181 -16.60 -0.98 -1.73
CA ALA A 181 -15.16 -0.89 -1.57
C ALA A 181 -14.37 -1.56 -2.72
N ALA A 182 -13.15 -1.07 -2.98
CA ALA A 182 -12.24 -1.72 -3.91
C ALA A 182 -12.00 -3.18 -3.49
N PHE A 183 -11.98 -4.09 -4.47
CA PHE A 183 -11.80 -5.53 -4.25
C PHE A 183 -12.91 -6.24 -3.43
N SER A 184 -14.10 -5.65 -3.32
CA SER A 184 -15.25 -6.29 -2.67
C SER A 184 -15.74 -7.53 -3.44
N PRO A 185 -16.53 -8.42 -2.82
CA PRO A 185 -17.14 -9.56 -3.52
C PRO A 185 -17.98 -9.14 -4.74
N LEU A 186 -18.65 -7.98 -4.68
CA LEU A 186 -19.41 -7.44 -5.80
C LEU A 186 -18.50 -7.02 -6.96
N TRP A 187 -17.34 -6.43 -6.65
CA TRP A 187 -16.34 -6.11 -7.66
C TRP A 187 -15.81 -7.38 -8.34
N ILE A 188 -15.55 -8.45 -7.58
CA ILE A 188 -15.12 -9.73 -8.15
C ILE A 188 -16.22 -10.32 -9.05
N PHE A 189 -17.47 -10.29 -8.59
CA PHE A 189 -18.62 -10.76 -9.35
C PHE A 189 -18.80 -10.00 -10.68
N GLN A 190 -18.66 -8.67 -10.66
CA GLN A 190 -18.65 -7.84 -11.85
C GLN A 190 -17.58 -8.30 -12.86
N LYS A 191 -16.34 -8.57 -12.42
CA LYS A 191 -15.26 -9.04 -13.29
C LYS A 191 -15.50 -10.43 -13.86
N LEU A 192 -16.16 -11.32 -13.11
CA LEU A 192 -16.57 -12.64 -13.61
C LEU A 192 -17.59 -12.53 -14.74
N ILE A 193 -18.59 -11.65 -14.62
CA ILE A 193 -19.57 -11.38 -15.69
C ILE A 193 -18.85 -10.80 -16.92
N LEU A 194 -17.89 -9.90 -16.71
CA LEU A 194 -17.11 -9.32 -17.79
C LEU A 194 -16.28 -10.39 -18.52
N LEU A 195 -15.71 -11.35 -17.80
CA LEU A 195 -14.99 -12.48 -18.40
C LEU A 195 -15.91 -13.35 -19.27
N VAL A 196 -17.13 -13.65 -18.81
CA VAL A 196 -18.15 -14.34 -19.62
C VAL A 196 -18.50 -13.53 -20.87
N THR A 197 -18.60 -12.21 -20.75
CA THR A 197 -18.87 -11.29 -21.87
C THR A 197 -17.75 -11.37 -22.93
N VAL A 198 -16.48 -11.35 -22.51
CA VAL A 198 -15.31 -11.56 -23.40
C VAL A 198 -15.41 -12.87 -24.13
N PHE A 199 -15.77 -13.95 -23.43
CA PHE A 199 -15.87 -15.28 -24.03
C PHE A 199 -16.95 -15.36 -25.11
N ILE A 200 -18.14 -14.78 -24.87
CA ILE A 200 -19.24 -14.82 -25.83
C ILE A 200 -18.89 -14.01 -27.09
N PHE A 201 -18.45 -12.76 -26.94
CA PHE A 201 -18.05 -11.92 -28.08
C PHE A 201 -16.84 -12.53 -28.82
N GLY A 202 -15.85 -13.05 -28.09
CA GLY A 202 -14.62 -13.60 -28.64
C GLY A 202 -14.88 -14.86 -29.48
N ARG A 203 -15.66 -15.80 -28.94
CA ARG A 203 -16.07 -17.02 -29.67
C ARG A 203 -16.81 -16.66 -30.96
N TRP A 204 -17.69 -15.66 -30.91
CA TRP A 204 -18.40 -15.18 -32.10
C TRP A 204 -17.42 -14.59 -33.13
N ALA A 205 -16.59 -13.62 -32.75
CA ALA A 205 -15.67 -12.94 -33.67
C ALA A 205 -14.67 -13.90 -34.34
N TRP A 206 -14.06 -14.80 -33.56
CA TRP A 206 -13.08 -15.77 -34.07
C TRP A 206 -13.69 -16.75 -35.08
N SER A 207 -14.97 -17.11 -34.91
CA SER A 207 -15.65 -18.02 -35.84
C SER A 207 -15.72 -17.47 -37.27
N TYR A 208 -15.61 -16.15 -37.46
CA TYR A 208 -15.64 -15.50 -38.78
C TYR A 208 -14.26 -15.06 -39.24
N LEU A 209 -13.45 -14.49 -38.33
CA LEU A 209 -12.12 -13.98 -38.67
C LEU A 209 -11.15 -15.07 -39.15
N LEU A 210 -11.31 -16.31 -38.65
CA LEU A 210 -10.47 -17.44 -39.06
C LEU A 210 -10.83 -18.00 -40.46
N LYS A 211 -11.91 -17.52 -41.10
CA LYS A 211 -12.35 -18.05 -42.41
C LYS A 211 -11.56 -17.46 -43.59
N ARG A 212 -11.02 -16.25 -43.43
CA ARG A 212 -10.27 -15.54 -44.48
C ARG A 212 -8.81 -15.49 -44.08
N PHE A 213 -7.91 -15.92 -44.97
CA PHE A 213 -6.50 -16.14 -44.66
C PHE A 213 -5.77 -14.89 -44.14
N ASP A 214 -6.07 -13.73 -44.70
CA ASP A 214 -5.50 -12.43 -44.30
C ASP A 214 -5.91 -12.01 -42.88
N SER A 215 -7.21 -12.08 -42.58
CA SER A 215 -7.78 -11.76 -41.27
C SER A 215 -7.39 -12.79 -40.22
N GLN A 216 -7.22 -14.05 -40.62
CA GLN A 216 -6.73 -15.13 -39.77
C GLN A 216 -5.31 -14.84 -39.28
N LEU A 217 -4.36 -14.54 -40.18
CA LEU A 217 -2.99 -14.24 -39.78
C LEU A 217 -2.92 -13.01 -38.87
N PHE A 218 -3.63 -11.94 -39.23
CA PHE A 218 -3.63 -10.69 -38.47
C PHE A 218 -4.15 -10.86 -37.05
N ILE A 219 -5.26 -11.59 -36.87
CA ILE A 219 -5.81 -11.80 -35.53
C ILE A 219 -4.96 -12.77 -34.71
N ILE A 220 -4.34 -13.78 -35.33
CA ILE A 220 -3.42 -14.70 -34.66
C ILE A 220 -2.19 -13.95 -34.14
N PHE A 221 -1.55 -13.12 -34.98
CA PHE A 221 -0.40 -12.33 -34.52
C PHE A 221 -0.79 -11.34 -33.43
N THR A 222 -1.90 -10.60 -33.61
CA THR A 222 -2.35 -9.62 -32.61
C THR A 222 -2.68 -10.26 -31.27
N SER A 223 -3.36 -11.41 -31.26
CA SER A 223 -3.68 -12.14 -30.02
C SER A 223 -2.46 -12.81 -29.38
N SER A 224 -1.52 -13.29 -30.17
CA SER A 224 -0.24 -13.85 -29.68
C SER A 224 0.59 -12.75 -29.01
N ILE A 225 0.74 -11.60 -29.67
CA ILE A 225 1.42 -10.42 -29.14
C ILE A 225 0.76 -9.98 -27.83
N LEU A 226 -0.58 -9.85 -27.81
CA LEU A 226 -1.30 -9.52 -26.57
C LEU A 226 -0.96 -10.50 -25.44
N THR A 227 -1.02 -11.80 -25.70
CA THR A 227 -0.75 -12.82 -24.67
C THR A 227 0.67 -12.70 -24.11
N ILE A 228 1.67 -12.52 -24.98
CA ILE A 228 3.07 -12.32 -24.58
C ILE A 228 3.21 -11.07 -23.70
N PHE A 229 2.63 -9.95 -24.13
CA PHE A 229 2.68 -8.71 -23.36
C PHE A 229 1.98 -8.84 -22.02
N LEU A 230 0.78 -9.45 -21.95
CA LEU A 230 0.08 -9.66 -20.69
C LEU A 230 0.88 -10.50 -19.70
N VAL A 231 1.49 -11.61 -20.16
CA VAL A 231 2.36 -12.45 -19.32
C VAL A 231 3.58 -11.65 -18.84
N THR A 232 4.20 -10.90 -19.74
CA THR A 232 5.37 -10.05 -19.42
C THR A 232 5.00 -8.97 -18.41
N THR A 233 3.84 -8.32 -18.57
CA THR A 233 3.34 -7.29 -17.64
C THR A 233 3.09 -7.87 -16.26
N ILE A 234 2.42 -9.03 -16.15
CA ILE A 234 2.19 -9.69 -14.85
C ILE A 234 3.51 -10.07 -14.19
N PHE A 235 4.46 -10.59 -14.96
CA PHE A 235 5.79 -10.92 -14.46
C PHE A 235 6.52 -9.67 -13.95
N PHE A 236 6.52 -8.58 -14.73
CA PHE A 236 7.19 -7.34 -14.36
C PHE A 236 6.54 -6.67 -13.14
N THR A 237 5.21 -6.64 -13.05
CA THR A 237 4.52 -6.11 -11.87
C THR A 237 4.80 -6.94 -10.62
N PHE A 238 4.87 -8.28 -10.76
CA PHE A 238 5.22 -9.18 -9.66
C PHE A 238 6.67 -8.98 -9.21
N SER A 239 7.61 -8.91 -10.17
CA SER A 239 9.02 -8.63 -9.89
C SER A 239 9.19 -7.28 -9.22
N THR A 240 8.52 -6.24 -9.70
CA THR A 240 8.57 -4.89 -9.10
C THR A 240 8.06 -4.91 -7.67
N LEU A 241 6.95 -5.60 -7.40
CA LEU A 241 6.40 -5.71 -6.05
C LEU A 241 7.37 -6.44 -5.10
N ASN A 242 8.00 -7.52 -5.57
CA ASN A 242 8.98 -8.26 -4.78
C ASN A 242 10.25 -7.46 -4.54
N ASN A 243 10.72 -6.71 -5.53
CA ASN A 243 11.87 -5.82 -5.40
C ASN A 243 11.58 -4.72 -4.37
N ILE A 244 10.45 -4.01 -4.49
CA ILE A 244 10.02 -2.99 -3.53
C ILE A 244 9.90 -3.58 -2.12
N LYS A 245 9.34 -4.79 -1.98
CA LYS A 245 9.28 -5.48 -0.70
C LYS A 245 10.67 -5.77 -0.14
N SER A 246 11.58 -6.30 -0.96
CA SER A 246 12.95 -6.61 -0.55
C SER A 246 13.70 -5.35 -0.12
N ASP A 247 13.59 -4.28 -0.90
CA ASP A 247 14.19 -2.98 -0.62
C ASP A 247 13.63 -2.42 0.70
N LEU A 248 12.31 -2.45 0.88
CA LEU A 248 11.67 -2.00 2.12
C LEU A 248 12.13 -2.79 3.34
N LEU A 249 12.25 -4.13 3.24
CA LEU A 249 12.76 -4.94 4.34
C LEU A 249 14.23 -4.60 4.66
N SER A 250 15.05 -4.37 3.63
CA SER A 250 16.44 -3.92 3.81
C SER A 250 16.51 -2.53 4.45
N THR A 251 15.67 -1.59 4.02
CA THR A 251 15.58 -0.25 4.59
C THR A 251 15.14 -0.30 6.05
N LEU A 252 14.10 -1.07 6.39
CA LEU A 252 13.68 -1.27 7.78
C LEU A 252 14.80 -1.85 8.67
N LYS A 253 15.63 -2.75 8.12
CA LYS A 253 16.81 -3.28 8.83
C LYS A 253 17.81 -2.17 9.16
N THR A 254 18.05 -1.27 8.21
CA THR A 254 18.93 -0.11 8.41
C THR A 254 18.29 0.87 9.40
N ASP A 255 17.00 1.17 9.26
CA ASP A 255 16.28 2.14 10.10
C ASP A 255 16.22 1.71 11.56
N VAL A 256 16.04 0.42 11.85
CA VAL A 256 16.10 -0.08 13.23
C VAL A 256 17.52 0.03 13.80
N GLY A 257 18.54 -0.13 12.97
CA GLY A 257 19.94 0.12 13.34
C GLY A 257 20.21 1.59 13.64
N VAL A 258 19.64 2.51 12.86
CA VAL A 258 19.69 3.95 13.11
C VAL A 258 19.00 4.29 14.43
N LEU A 259 17.85 3.66 14.73
CA LEU A 259 17.20 3.81 16.04
C LEU A 259 18.10 3.31 17.17
N GLY A 260 18.82 2.21 16.98
CA GLY A 260 19.86 1.76 17.93
C GLY A 260 20.95 2.82 18.14
N TYR A 261 21.42 3.45 17.06
CA TYR A 261 22.40 4.54 17.14
C TYR A 261 21.86 5.78 17.88
N THR A 262 20.59 6.15 17.72
CA THR A 262 20.01 7.29 18.46
C THR A 262 19.91 7.01 19.96
N ILE A 263 19.72 5.75 20.35
CA ILE A 263 19.73 5.33 21.76
C ILE A 263 21.16 5.44 22.32
N GLU A 264 22.16 5.01 21.56
CA GLU A 264 23.58 5.15 21.93
C GLU A 264 23.99 6.63 22.03
N SER A 265 23.51 7.47 21.11
CA SER A 265 23.68 8.92 21.16
C SER A 265 23.08 9.50 22.45
N LYS A 266 21.87 9.07 22.83
CA LYS A 266 21.24 9.50 24.09
C LYS A 266 22.04 9.03 25.32
N LYS A 267 22.65 7.85 25.26
CA LYS A 267 23.56 7.34 26.30
C LYS A 267 24.78 8.25 26.49
N ASN A 268 25.37 8.69 25.40
CA ASN A 268 26.51 9.62 25.42
C ASN A 268 26.09 11.02 25.88
N GLU A 269 24.89 11.49 25.51
CA GLU A 269 24.33 12.76 25.97
C GLU A 269 24.14 12.77 27.50
N VAL A 270 23.48 11.75 28.06
CA VAL A 270 23.25 11.64 29.51
C VAL A 270 24.57 11.52 30.27
N MET A 271 25.55 10.78 29.71
CA MET A 271 26.90 10.72 30.27
C MET A 271 27.57 12.10 30.28
N SER A 272 27.56 12.81 29.16
CA SER A 272 28.18 14.14 29.03
C SER A 272 27.56 15.16 30.00
N ASP A 273 26.23 15.09 30.18
CA ASP A 273 25.53 15.96 31.12
C ASP A 273 25.91 15.66 32.58
N ALA A 274 25.99 14.37 32.95
CA ALA A 274 26.46 13.95 34.27
C ALA A 274 27.93 14.33 34.51
N GLU A 275 28.79 14.25 33.49
CA GLU A 275 30.18 14.68 33.57
C GLU A 275 30.34 16.17 33.80
N THR A 276 29.54 16.98 33.11
CA THR A 276 29.56 18.43 33.27
C THR A 276 29.18 18.82 34.70
N LEU A 277 28.20 18.11 35.29
CA LEU A 277 27.83 18.29 36.69
C LEU A 277 28.94 17.87 37.66
N ALA A 278 29.60 16.74 37.40
CA ALA A 278 30.64 16.20 38.27
C ALA A 278 31.89 17.09 38.33
N GLN A 279 32.06 18.01 37.36
CA GLN A 279 33.13 19.00 37.31
C GLN A 279 32.76 20.34 37.96
N ASN A 280 31.51 20.52 38.40
CA ASN A 280 31.09 21.78 39.04
C ASN A 280 31.73 21.91 40.44
N PRO A 281 32.57 22.94 40.71
CA PRO A 281 33.25 23.11 41.99
C PRO A 281 32.30 23.22 43.19
N GLU A 282 31.15 23.88 43.02
CA GLU A 282 30.15 24.00 44.09
C GLU A 282 29.50 22.65 44.40
N LEU A 283 29.28 21.81 43.38
CA LEU A 283 28.73 20.47 43.57
C LEU A 283 29.74 19.58 44.29
N ILE A 284 31.02 19.65 43.92
CA ILE A 284 32.10 18.89 44.58
C ILE A 284 32.17 19.25 46.07
N ALA A 285 32.28 20.54 46.40
CA ALA A 285 32.39 21.00 47.79
C ALA A 285 31.17 20.60 48.64
N ASN A 286 29.96 20.77 48.10
CA ASN A 286 28.72 20.43 48.81
C ASN A 286 28.48 18.92 48.94
N THR A 287 29.11 18.11 48.08
CA THR A 287 29.09 16.64 48.20
C THR A 287 29.96 16.17 49.37
N GLU A 288 31.12 16.78 49.59
CA GLU A 288 32.04 16.40 50.69
C GLU A 288 31.42 16.63 52.07
N VAL A 289 30.69 17.74 52.24
CA VAL A 289 29.99 18.06 53.50
C VAL A 289 28.56 17.51 53.55
N ALA A 290 28.12 16.80 52.51
CA ALA A 290 26.77 16.26 52.35
C ALA A 290 25.64 17.31 52.56
N ASP A 291 25.82 18.54 52.08
CA ASP A 291 24.81 19.60 52.18
C ASP A 291 23.70 19.38 51.15
N ARG A 292 22.62 18.73 51.61
CA ARG A 292 21.46 18.39 50.78
C ARG A 292 20.77 19.62 50.17
N LYS A 293 20.74 20.75 50.88
CA LYS A 293 20.01 21.93 50.42
C LYS A 293 20.77 22.60 49.28
N ALA A 294 22.07 22.81 49.47
CA ALA A 294 22.93 23.39 48.44
C ALA A 294 23.00 22.49 47.18
N LEU A 295 23.06 21.17 47.36
CA LEU A 295 23.01 20.23 46.24
C LEU A 295 21.66 20.27 45.49
N ALA A 296 20.54 20.45 46.20
CA ALA A 296 19.21 20.55 45.58
C ALA A 296 19.08 21.83 44.74
N ASP A 297 19.57 22.96 45.24
CA ASP A 297 19.53 24.24 44.54
C ASP A 297 20.30 24.19 43.20
N ILE A 298 21.34 23.35 43.10
CA ILE A 298 22.11 23.13 41.86
C ILE A 298 21.42 22.10 40.94
N THR A 299 21.01 20.96 41.50
CA THR A 299 20.66 19.77 40.69
C THR A 299 19.20 19.73 40.23
N VAL A 300 18.25 20.26 41.02
CA VAL A 300 16.82 20.26 40.67
C VAL A 300 16.53 21.06 39.38
N PRO A 301 17.06 22.29 39.20
CA PRO A 301 16.87 23.02 37.95
C PRO A 301 17.43 22.28 36.73
N ILE A 302 18.54 21.58 36.91
CA ILE A 302 19.20 20.83 35.84
C ILE A 302 18.39 19.59 35.47
N LEU A 303 17.86 18.86 36.45
CA LEU A 303 16.94 17.73 36.22
C LEU A 303 15.74 18.18 35.36
N ILE A 304 15.12 19.31 35.70
CA ILE A 304 13.96 19.84 34.96
C ILE A 304 14.36 20.29 33.55
N ASN A 305 15.43 21.09 33.42
CA ASN A 305 15.87 21.67 32.15
C ASN A 305 16.33 20.59 31.14
N LYS A 306 17.04 19.58 31.64
CA LYS A 306 17.50 18.44 30.83
C LYS A 306 16.42 17.38 30.63
N LYS A 307 15.27 17.51 31.29
CA LYS A 307 14.18 16.51 31.30
C LYS A 307 14.72 15.13 31.70
N ALA A 308 15.62 15.11 32.67
CA ALA A 308 16.12 13.87 33.25
C ALA A 308 15.00 13.24 34.07
N SER A 309 14.89 11.91 34.03
CA SER A 309 13.92 11.17 34.83
C SER A 309 14.44 10.84 36.23
N GLU A 310 15.76 10.98 36.45
CA GLU A 310 16.41 10.75 37.73
C GLU A 310 17.74 11.53 37.79
N LEU A 311 18.07 12.09 38.94
CA LEU A 311 19.39 12.65 39.21
C LEU A 311 19.68 12.46 40.70
N VAL A 312 20.63 11.58 41.00
CA VAL A 312 20.96 11.17 42.36
C VAL A 312 22.43 11.44 42.63
N ILE A 313 22.70 12.06 43.77
CA ILE A 313 24.05 12.24 44.30
C ILE A 313 24.29 11.18 45.36
N VAL A 314 25.32 10.37 45.15
CA VAL A 314 25.72 9.26 46.01
C VAL A 314 27.05 9.59 46.66
N GLY A 315 27.18 9.35 47.97
CA GLY A 315 28.42 9.55 48.72
C GLY A 315 29.43 8.42 48.49
N LYS A 316 30.63 8.58 49.06
CA LYS A 316 31.77 7.67 48.87
C LYS A 316 31.52 6.22 49.31
N ASN A 317 30.57 5.97 50.22
CA ASN A 317 30.25 4.60 50.69
C ASN A 317 29.00 4.04 49.98
N GLY A 318 28.49 4.72 48.95
CA GLY A 318 27.29 4.31 48.23
C GLY A 318 25.98 4.72 48.90
N GLU A 319 26.02 5.57 49.92
CA GLU A 319 24.86 6.19 50.55
C GLU A 319 24.25 7.27 49.65
N ILE A 320 22.91 7.34 49.59
CA ILE A 320 22.25 8.40 48.81
C ILE A 320 22.25 9.69 49.63
N ILE A 321 22.92 10.72 49.13
CA ILE A 321 22.94 12.06 49.75
C ILE A 321 21.67 12.82 49.34
N LEU A 322 21.38 12.85 48.04
CA LEU A 322 20.26 13.60 47.48
C LEU A 322 19.65 12.86 46.28
N ARG A 323 18.32 12.88 46.21
CA ARG A 323 17.53 12.58 45.02
C ARG A 323 16.90 13.89 44.56
N SER A 324 17.26 14.36 43.36
CA SER A 324 16.72 15.62 42.85
C SER A 324 15.29 15.45 42.36
N GLU A 325 14.86 14.23 42.04
CA GLU A 325 13.48 13.90 41.72
C GLU A 325 12.53 13.89 42.93
N ASP A 326 13.07 13.69 44.14
CA ASP A 326 12.32 13.64 45.40
C ASP A 326 13.24 14.02 46.58
N THR A 327 13.37 15.32 46.82
CA THR A 327 14.32 15.88 47.80
C THR A 327 13.94 15.57 49.25
N ASP A 328 12.66 15.28 49.49
CA ASP A 328 12.12 14.93 50.80
C ASP A 328 12.47 13.48 51.20
N ASN A 329 12.66 12.60 50.23
CA ASN A 329 13.07 11.22 50.46
C ASN A 329 14.53 11.15 50.93
N LYS A 330 14.73 10.61 52.14
CA LYS A 330 16.05 10.56 52.81
C LYS A 330 16.53 9.13 52.98
N GLY A 331 17.83 8.94 52.78
CA GLY A 331 18.51 7.67 53.02
C GLY A 331 18.38 6.69 51.86
N GLY A 332 18.72 5.43 52.17
CA GLY A 332 18.91 4.38 51.17
C GLY A 332 20.36 4.32 50.66
N SER A 333 20.63 3.28 49.87
CA SER A 333 21.95 3.04 49.30
C SER A 333 21.81 2.54 47.86
N LEU A 334 22.73 2.99 47.01
CA LEU A 334 22.93 2.47 45.66
C LEU A 334 24.28 1.74 45.55
N SER A 335 24.82 1.28 46.68
CA SER A 335 26.08 0.54 46.73
C SER A 335 26.03 -0.75 45.92
N ASP A 336 24.84 -1.35 45.72
CA ASP A 336 24.65 -2.55 44.90
C ASP A 336 24.48 -2.29 43.39
N ASP A 337 24.23 -1.04 42.99
CA ASP A 337 24.03 -0.69 41.59
C ASP A 337 25.36 -0.84 40.79
N PRO A 338 25.38 -1.63 39.70
CA PRO A 338 26.60 -1.88 38.93
C PRO A 338 27.27 -0.61 38.37
N LEU A 339 26.47 0.39 37.98
CA LEU A 339 26.99 1.65 37.44
C LEU A 339 27.64 2.48 38.54
N VAL A 340 27.01 2.53 39.71
CA VAL A 340 27.53 3.25 40.89
C VAL A 340 28.81 2.59 41.40
N LYS A 341 28.90 1.25 41.42
CA LYS A 341 30.15 0.53 41.78
C LYS A 341 31.32 0.92 40.88
N LYS A 342 31.11 0.93 39.55
CA LYS A 342 32.13 1.35 38.57
C LYS A 342 32.54 2.82 38.78
N ALA A 343 31.57 3.70 39.02
CA ALA A 343 31.82 5.10 39.30
C ALA A 343 32.56 5.35 40.62
N LEU A 344 32.25 4.63 41.70
CA LEU A 344 33.00 4.71 42.96
C LEU A 344 34.46 4.27 42.79
N ALA A 345 34.72 3.30 41.91
CA ALA A 345 36.07 2.89 41.51
C ALA A 345 36.79 3.93 40.62
N GLY A 346 36.12 5.02 40.25
CA GLY A 346 36.67 6.12 39.47
C GLY A 346 36.47 6.00 37.95
N GLU A 347 35.72 5.01 37.49
CA GLU A 347 35.39 4.75 36.08
C GLU A 347 34.00 5.27 35.72
N LYS A 348 33.86 5.92 34.56
CA LYS A 348 32.54 6.37 34.08
C LYS A 348 31.81 5.20 33.45
N ALA A 349 30.53 5.03 33.73
CA ALA A 349 29.74 3.92 33.18
C ALA A 349 28.33 4.38 32.79
N SER A 350 27.86 3.99 31.62
CA SER A 350 26.48 4.18 31.19
C SER A 350 25.87 2.89 30.68
N SER A 351 24.59 2.72 30.92
CA SER A 351 23.85 1.56 30.48
C SER A 351 22.38 1.88 30.30
N LEU A 352 21.69 1.01 29.56
CA LEU A 352 20.25 0.94 29.57
C LEU A 352 19.79 0.06 30.73
N ILE A 353 18.68 0.44 31.35
CA ILE A 353 17.99 -0.33 32.37
C ILE A 353 16.48 -0.34 32.12
N THR A 354 15.79 -1.29 32.72
CA THR A 354 14.33 -1.32 32.77
C THR A 354 13.88 -0.97 34.18
N ARG A 355 12.95 -0.02 34.29
CA ARG A 355 12.32 0.38 35.56
C ARG A 355 10.84 0.00 35.54
N GLU A 356 10.27 -0.25 36.71
CA GLU A 356 8.82 -0.38 36.82
C GLU A 356 8.16 0.97 36.58
N GLY A 357 7.19 1.01 35.67
CA GLY A 357 6.35 2.18 35.43
C GLY A 357 4.90 1.90 35.82
N VAL A 358 4.11 2.97 35.96
CA VAL A 358 2.71 2.89 36.43
C VAL A 358 1.83 2.04 35.52
N ILE A 359 2.08 2.08 34.21
CA ILE A 359 1.27 1.39 33.18
C ILE A 359 2.04 0.21 32.57
N ALA A 360 3.33 0.42 32.31
CA ALA A 360 4.21 -0.56 31.69
C ALA A 360 5.66 -0.29 32.15
N PRO A 361 6.55 -1.29 32.07
CA PRO A 361 7.96 -1.08 32.33
C PRO A 361 8.55 -0.02 31.40
N VAL A 362 9.45 0.81 31.92
CA VAL A 362 10.07 1.94 31.22
C VAL A 362 11.54 1.63 30.95
N VAL A 363 11.96 1.73 29.68
CA VAL A 363 13.39 1.68 29.34
C VAL A 363 13.99 3.05 29.65
N SER A 364 15.08 3.06 30.42
CA SER A 364 15.77 4.27 30.85
C SER A 364 17.26 4.17 30.54
N VAL A 365 17.83 5.26 30.06
CA VAL A 365 19.28 5.45 29.93
C VAL A 365 19.80 5.97 31.25
N ARG A 366 20.78 5.32 31.84
CA ARG A 366 21.49 5.82 33.03
C ARG A 366 22.98 5.99 32.78
N ALA A 367 23.55 7.01 33.38
CA ALA A 367 24.99 7.24 33.45
C ALA A 367 25.42 7.53 34.89
N ALA A 368 26.50 6.90 35.32
CA ALA A 368 27.15 7.12 36.60
C ALA A 368 28.54 7.71 36.36
N VAL A 369 28.82 8.84 37.00
CA VAL A 369 30.09 9.57 36.88
C VAL A 369 30.67 9.85 38.26
N PRO A 370 31.95 9.54 38.53
CA PRO A 370 32.61 9.91 39.76
C PRO A 370 32.73 11.43 39.92
N ILE A 371 32.37 11.92 41.10
CA ILE A 371 32.72 13.26 41.58
C ILE A 371 34.11 13.16 42.20
N LYS A 372 35.08 13.87 41.63
CA LYS A 372 36.47 13.84 42.09
C LYS A 372 36.86 15.17 42.71
N SER A 373 37.42 15.11 43.90
CA SER A 373 38.15 16.20 44.55
C SER A 373 39.63 15.83 44.48
N ASP A 374 40.40 16.63 43.74
CA ASP A 374 41.76 16.31 43.27
C ASP A 374 41.86 14.96 42.55
N LYS A 375 42.34 13.92 43.25
CA LYS A 375 42.49 12.54 42.75
C LYS A 375 41.61 11.53 43.48
N THR A 376 40.81 11.98 44.45
CA THR A 376 39.98 11.11 45.28
C THR A 376 38.52 11.21 44.86
N THR A 377 37.85 10.06 44.73
CA THR A 377 36.41 10.02 44.48
C THR A 377 35.68 10.35 45.77
N VAL A 378 34.97 11.47 45.79
CA VAL A 378 34.20 11.94 46.96
C VAL A 378 32.72 11.56 46.88
N GLY A 379 32.25 11.19 45.69
CA GLY A 379 30.90 10.71 45.44
C GLY A 379 30.67 10.32 43.99
N VAL A 380 29.42 10.09 43.62
CA VAL A 380 28.98 9.74 42.27
C VAL A 380 27.71 10.51 41.91
N ILE A 381 27.66 11.01 40.69
CA ILE A 381 26.41 11.48 40.06
C ILE A 381 25.83 10.34 39.26
N LEU A 382 24.61 9.95 39.57
CA LEU A 382 23.80 9.04 38.78
C LEU A 382 22.69 9.83 38.10
N MET A 383 22.74 9.96 36.78
CA MET A 383 21.71 10.63 35.99
C MET A 383 20.98 9.62 35.12
N GLY A 384 19.65 9.73 35.06
CA GLY A 384 18.77 8.89 34.26
C GLY A 384 17.88 9.70 33.33
N SER A 385 17.57 9.17 32.15
CA SER A 385 16.60 9.75 31.22
C SER A 385 15.76 8.63 30.60
N ASP A 386 14.44 8.75 30.73
CA ASP A 386 13.50 7.75 30.24
C ASP A 386 13.28 7.90 28.73
N ILE A 387 13.18 6.75 28.07
CA ILE A 387 12.89 6.69 26.64
C ILE A 387 11.38 6.56 26.46
N ASP A 388 10.72 7.71 26.48
CA ASP A 388 9.27 7.81 26.53
C ASP A 388 8.60 7.88 25.13
N ASN A 389 7.29 8.12 25.12
CA ASN A 389 6.53 8.28 23.88
C ASN A 389 6.97 9.51 23.07
N SER A 390 7.47 10.56 23.73
CA SER A 390 7.93 11.77 23.04
C SER A 390 9.18 11.50 22.21
N TYR A 391 10.07 10.63 22.71
CA TYR A 391 11.25 10.17 21.98
C TYR A 391 10.88 9.45 20.68
N VAL A 392 10.02 8.43 20.75
CA VAL A 392 9.61 7.66 19.56
C VAL A 392 8.74 8.47 18.60
N ASP A 393 7.99 9.47 19.09
CA ASP A 393 7.28 10.41 18.23
C ASP A 393 8.24 11.32 17.44
N GLY A 394 9.37 11.71 18.04
CA GLY A 394 10.46 12.40 17.36
C GLY A 394 11.03 11.57 16.19
N ILE A 395 11.24 10.27 16.44
CA ILE A 395 11.68 9.31 15.41
C ILE A 395 10.64 9.19 14.29
N LYS A 396 9.35 9.08 14.63
CA LYS A 396 8.28 9.04 13.62
C LYS A 396 8.19 10.31 12.79
N LYS A 397 8.41 11.48 13.38
CA LYS A 397 8.46 12.76 12.64
C LYS A 397 9.64 12.82 11.67
N ALA A 398 10.79 12.28 12.08
CA ALA A 398 12.00 12.28 11.25
C ALA A 398 11.96 11.22 10.13
N THR A 399 11.39 10.04 10.39
CA THR A 399 11.47 8.87 9.49
C THR A 399 10.15 8.57 8.76
N GLY A 400 9.02 9.03 9.27
CA GLY A 400 7.68 8.63 8.80
C GLY A 400 7.27 7.21 9.21
N LEU A 401 8.12 6.47 9.93
CA LEU A 401 7.89 5.09 10.34
C LEU A 401 7.16 5.03 11.68
N ASN A 402 6.38 3.96 11.90
CA ASN A 402 5.91 3.67 13.25
C ASN A 402 7.05 3.02 14.02
N ALA A 403 7.29 3.51 15.24
CA ALA A 403 8.36 3.06 16.11
C ALA A 403 7.80 2.62 17.46
N SER A 404 8.45 1.66 18.10
CA SER A 404 8.14 1.24 19.46
C SER A 404 9.39 0.74 20.16
N ILE A 405 9.38 0.85 21.48
CA ILE A 405 10.41 0.35 22.36
C ILE A 405 9.75 -0.64 23.30
N TYR A 406 10.38 -1.78 23.48
CA TYR A 406 9.95 -2.83 24.39
C TYR A 406 11.00 -3.00 25.50
N ALA A 407 10.51 -3.12 26.72
CA ALA A 407 11.27 -3.62 27.85
C ALA A 407 11.00 -5.13 27.95
N ASP A 408 12.03 -5.94 27.75
CA ASP A 408 11.91 -7.36 27.46
C ASP A 408 10.91 -7.61 26.30
N ASP A 409 9.79 -8.29 26.57
CA ASP A 409 8.71 -8.52 25.60
C ASP A 409 7.53 -7.53 25.71
N VAL A 410 7.58 -6.55 26.63
CA VAL A 410 6.48 -5.64 26.96
C VAL A 410 6.69 -4.26 26.35
N ARG A 411 5.67 -3.73 25.65
CA ARG A 411 5.78 -2.41 25.00
C ARG A 411 5.85 -1.26 26.02
N SER A 412 6.99 -0.58 26.03
CA SER A 412 7.35 0.52 26.93
C SER A 412 6.96 1.89 26.39
N ALA A 413 7.27 2.15 25.11
CA ALA A 413 6.93 3.38 24.41
C ALA A 413 6.51 3.08 22.96
N THR A 414 5.59 3.87 22.41
CA THR A 414 5.06 3.59 21.07
C THR A 414 4.45 4.78 20.35
N THR A 415 4.56 4.74 19.02
CA THR A 415 3.85 5.65 18.11
C THR A 415 2.41 5.24 17.82
N PHE A 416 1.95 4.07 18.33
CA PHE A 416 0.60 3.56 18.13
C PHE A 416 -0.39 4.23 19.10
N ILE A 417 -1.33 4.97 18.53
CA ILE A 417 -2.37 5.71 19.26
C ILE A 417 -3.64 4.85 19.29
N ALA A 418 -4.34 4.85 20.43
CA ALA A 418 -5.61 4.18 20.61
C ALA A 418 -6.76 4.90 19.86
N GLY A 419 -7.93 4.27 19.80
CA GLY A 419 -9.10 4.81 19.08
C GLY A 419 -9.61 6.15 19.63
N ASP A 420 -9.20 6.53 20.85
CA ASP A 420 -9.51 7.82 21.47
C ASP A 420 -8.64 8.99 20.96
N GLY A 421 -7.65 8.71 20.12
CA GLY A 421 -6.71 9.70 19.57
C GLY A 421 -5.72 10.29 20.59
N LYS A 422 -5.70 9.80 21.83
CA LYS A 422 -4.86 10.33 22.92
C LYS A 422 -4.01 9.26 23.61
N SER A 423 -4.58 8.10 23.90
CA SER A 423 -3.91 7.04 24.65
C SER A 423 -2.96 6.23 23.75
N ARG A 424 -1.98 5.57 24.36
CA ARG A 424 -1.01 4.70 23.67
C ARG A 424 -1.24 3.24 24.04
N TYR A 425 -0.97 2.34 23.10
CA TYR A 425 -1.04 0.89 23.32
C TYR A 425 0.21 0.36 24.05
N LEU A 426 0.38 0.76 25.32
CA LEU A 426 1.47 0.34 26.22
C LEU A 426 1.12 -0.96 26.94
N GLY A 427 2.13 -1.65 27.48
CA GLY A 427 1.94 -2.87 28.29
C GLY A 427 1.57 -4.13 27.49
N ILE A 428 1.46 -4.01 26.16
CA ILE A 428 1.15 -5.14 25.28
C ILE A 428 2.42 -5.97 25.03
N LYS A 429 2.31 -7.28 25.26
CA LYS A 429 3.38 -8.24 24.98
C LYS A 429 3.51 -8.56 23.50
N GLU A 430 4.73 -8.79 23.05
CA GLU A 430 4.98 -9.32 21.70
C GLU A 430 4.56 -10.79 21.61
N SER A 431 3.65 -11.04 20.68
CA SER A 431 3.01 -12.35 20.48
C SER A 431 3.83 -13.26 19.57
N ASN A 432 4.70 -12.72 18.72
CA ASN A 432 5.44 -13.51 17.74
C ASN A 432 6.63 -14.25 18.40
N PRO A 433 6.62 -15.59 18.47
CA PRO A 433 7.69 -16.36 19.09
C PRO A 433 9.02 -16.28 18.30
N GLN A 434 8.98 -16.05 16.98
CA GLN A 434 10.20 -15.92 16.18
C GLN A 434 10.94 -14.62 16.51
N VAL A 435 10.20 -13.53 16.74
CA VAL A 435 10.77 -12.24 17.16
C VAL A 435 11.46 -12.41 18.51
N LYS A 436 10.78 -13.00 19.50
CA LYS A 436 11.37 -13.21 20.84
C LYS A 436 12.63 -14.06 20.78
N LYS A 437 12.57 -15.19 20.07
CA LYS A 437 13.73 -16.10 19.95
C LYS A 437 14.92 -15.47 19.21
N GLN A 438 14.67 -14.73 18.14
CA GLN A 438 15.75 -14.16 17.35
C GLN A 438 16.34 -12.89 17.99
N VAL A 439 15.51 -12.06 18.59
CA VAL A 439 15.92 -10.76 19.13
C VAL A 439 16.35 -10.85 20.58
N LEU A 440 15.54 -11.46 21.45
CA LEU A 440 15.82 -11.53 22.88
C LEU A 440 16.78 -12.69 23.22
N ASP A 441 16.59 -13.88 22.65
CA ASP A 441 17.46 -15.02 23.01
C ASP A 441 18.80 -15.00 22.25
N LYS A 442 18.81 -14.62 20.97
CA LYS A 442 20.02 -14.63 20.13
C LYS A 442 20.71 -13.28 19.98
N GLY A 443 20.05 -12.17 20.32
CA GLY A 443 20.60 -10.84 20.09
C GLY A 443 20.77 -10.47 18.61
N GLU A 444 19.95 -11.04 17.71
CA GLU A 444 20.01 -10.77 16.27
C GLU A 444 18.86 -9.87 15.81
N ILE A 445 19.06 -9.15 14.71
CA ILE A 445 17.99 -8.35 14.10
C ILE A 445 17.01 -9.28 13.38
N TYR A 446 15.71 -9.18 13.71
CA TYR A 446 14.64 -9.82 12.97
C TYR A 446 14.07 -8.85 11.94
N VAL A 447 13.80 -9.33 10.72
CA VAL A 447 13.16 -8.55 9.65
C VAL A 447 12.12 -9.42 8.97
N GLY A 448 10.87 -8.97 8.93
CA GLY A 448 9.80 -9.75 8.31
C GLY A 448 8.40 -9.20 8.56
N SER A 449 7.41 -10.01 8.20
CA SER A 449 6.00 -9.72 8.45
C SER A 449 5.63 -10.07 9.90
N THR A 450 4.96 -9.15 10.59
CA THR A 450 4.39 -9.36 11.93
C THR A 450 3.00 -8.78 12.01
N LYS A 451 2.20 -9.23 12.99
CA LYS A 451 0.87 -8.68 13.25
C LYS A 451 0.93 -7.77 14.45
N ILE A 452 0.70 -6.48 14.25
CA ILE A 452 0.60 -5.50 15.32
C ILE A 452 -0.85 -5.04 15.40
N LEU A 453 -1.50 -5.24 16.54
CA LEU A 453 -2.92 -4.90 16.74
C LEU A 453 -3.84 -5.52 15.67
N ASN A 454 -3.57 -6.79 15.31
CA ASN A 454 -4.26 -7.54 14.26
C ASN A 454 -4.12 -6.97 12.82
N ILE A 455 -3.22 -6.01 12.61
CA ILE A 455 -2.89 -5.47 11.29
C ILE A 455 -1.54 -6.05 10.86
N PRO A 456 -1.39 -6.54 9.61
CA PRO A 456 -0.11 -7.02 9.11
C PRO A 456 0.84 -5.86 8.81
N TYR A 457 2.05 -5.94 9.35
CA TYR A 457 3.13 -4.97 9.20
C TYR A 457 4.37 -5.65 8.62
N PHE A 458 5.08 -4.94 7.74
CA PHE A 458 6.51 -5.20 7.57
C PHE A 458 7.26 -4.50 8.69
N SER A 459 8.10 -5.26 9.37
CA SER A 459 8.71 -4.86 10.62
C SER A 459 10.15 -5.30 10.71
N ALA A 460 10.96 -4.47 11.35
CA ALA A 460 12.28 -4.84 11.81
C ALA A 460 12.37 -4.65 13.33
N PHE A 461 13.01 -5.61 13.98
CA PHE A 461 13.27 -5.59 15.41
C PHE A 461 14.76 -5.75 15.67
N ALA A 462 15.32 -4.91 16.55
CA ALA A 462 16.71 -5.00 16.98
C ALA A 462 16.77 -5.13 18.50
N PRO A 463 17.75 -5.87 19.05
CA PRO A 463 17.89 -6.00 20.49
C PRO A 463 18.33 -4.69 21.13
N LEU A 464 17.80 -4.39 22.31
CA LEU A 464 18.35 -3.39 23.21
C LEU A 464 19.28 -4.09 24.20
N ILE A 465 20.56 -3.77 24.11
CA ILE A 465 21.60 -4.46 24.86
C ILE A 465 22.10 -3.54 25.98
N SER A 466 22.19 -4.08 27.19
CA SER A 466 22.81 -3.42 28.34
C SER A 466 24.33 -3.41 28.24
N ALA A 467 25.02 -2.66 29.10
CA ALA A 467 26.49 -2.60 29.14
C ALA A 467 27.17 -3.97 29.32
N ASP A 468 26.45 -4.95 29.88
CA ASP A 468 26.94 -6.31 30.12
C ASP A 468 26.60 -7.30 28.97
N ASN A 469 26.26 -6.79 27.78
CA ASN A 469 25.83 -7.59 26.62
C ASN A 469 24.55 -8.42 26.82
N ILE A 470 23.73 -8.05 27.81
CA ILE A 470 22.44 -8.70 28.09
C ILE A 470 21.32 -7.97 27.32
N PRO A 471 20.50 -8.66 26.52
CA PRO A 471 19.29 -8.09 25.92
C PRO A 471 18.27 -7.76 27.01
N ILE A 472 17.96 -6.49 27.18
CA ILE A 472 16.96 -6.01 28.17
C ILE A 472 15.63 -5.62 27.51
N GLY A 473 15.54 -5.75 26.18
CA GLY A 473 14.38 -5.34 25.41
C GLY A 473 14.64 -5.34 23.91
N MET A 474 13.75 -4.69 23.17
CA MET A 474 13.83 -4.61 21.71
C MET A 474 13.29 -3.29 21.16
N LEU A 475 13.92 -2.84 20.08
CA LEU A 475 13.48 -1.75 19.23
C LEU A 475 12.58 -2.30 18.12
N PHE A 476 11.56 -1.56 17.74
CA PHE A 476 10.67 -1.87 16.63
C PHE A 476 10.55 -0.67 15.71
N VAL A 477 10.63 -0.92 14.41
CA VAL A 477 10.17 -0.03 13.35
C VAL A 477 9.34 -0.80 12.34
N GLY A 478 8.31 -0.17 11.78
CA GLY A 478 7.49 -0.84 10.78
C GLY A 478 6.49 0.02 10.03
N THR A 479 6.03 -0.54 8.91
CA THR A 479 4.99 0.03 8.04
C THR A 479 3.90 -1.01 7.75
N PRO A 480 2.62 -0.60 7.61
CA PRO A 480 1.56 -1.52 7.24
C PRO A 480 1.84 -2.18 5.89
N GLU A 481 1.61 -3.48 5.73
CA GLU A 481 1.92 -4.15 4.44
C GLU A 481 1.18 -3.51 3.25
N VAL A 482 -0.04 -3.02 3.49
CA VAL A 482 -0.89 -2.37 2.48
C VAL A 482 -0.26 -1.11 1.89
N SER A 483 0.68 -0.45 2.59
CA SER A 483 1.36 0.72 2.04
C SER A 483 2.26 0.36 0.87
N ILE A 484 2.73 -0.89 0.75
CA ILE A 484 3.56 -1.32 -0.39
C ILE A 484 2.79 -1.19 -1.70
N LEU A 485 1.54 -1.61 -1.76
CA LEU A 485 0.76 -1.47 -3.00
C LEU A 485 0.52 0.00 -3.35
N LYS A 486 0.42 0.87 -2.35
CA LYS A 486 0.32 2.31 -2.56
C LYS A 486 1.61 2.89 -3.13
N THR A 487 2.76 2.48 -2.61
CA THR A 487 4.07 2.87 -3.12
C THR A 487 4.33 2.31 -4.52
N ALA A 488 3.96 1.04 -4.75
CA ALA A 488 4.12 0.36 -6.04
C ALA A 488 3.10 0.82 -7.09
N GLY A 489 1.99 1.45 -6.68
CA GLY A 489 0.88 1.82 -7.54
C GLY A 489 1.32 2.64 -8.75
N ARG A 490 2.24 3.60 -8.56
CA ARG A 490 2.76 4.44 -9.67
C ARG A 490 3.58 3.63 -10.68
N SER A 491 4.44 2.74 -10.18
CA SER A 491 5.24 1.86 -11.05
C SER A 491 4.35 0.88 -11.83
N ILE A 492 3.30 0.36 -11.18
CA ILE A 492 2.31 -0.51 -11.82
C ILE A 492 1.50 0.26 -12.87
N GLU A 493 1.05 1.49 -12.57
CA GLU A 493 0.35 2.37 -13.51
C GLU A 493 1.18 2.61 -14.78
N LEU A 494 2.45 3.01 -14.61
CA LEU A 494 3.37 3.24 -15.73
C LEU A 494 3.56 1.96 -16.56
N THR A 495 3.72 0.81 -15.91
CA THR A 495 3.83 -0.47 -16.61
C THR A 495 2.60 -0.75 -17.47
N PHE A 496 1.39 -0.51 -16.94
CA PHE A 496 0.14 -0.70 -17.67
C PHE A 496 0.04 0.25 -18.87
N ILE A 497 0.33 1.53 -18.70
CA ILE A 497 0.30 2.53 -19.78
C ILE A 497 1.32 2.18 -20.86
N THR A 498 2.56 1.84 -20.49
CA THR A 498 3.59 1.43 -21.45
C THR A 498 3.19 0.16 -22.20
N THR A 499 2.60 -0.82 -21.52
CA THR A 499 2.08 -2.05 -22.14
C THR A 499 1.00 -1.72 -23.17
N ILE A 500 0.02 -0.88 -22.79
CA ILE A 500 -1.05 -0.42 -23.69
C ILE A 500 -0.47 0.26 -24.93
N LEU A 501 0.47 1.18 -24.75
CA LEU A 501 1.08 1.93 -25.84
C LEU A 501 1.82 1.00 -26.82
N LEU A 502 2.60 0.05 -26.30
CA LEU A 502 3.29 -0.95 -27.12
C LEU A 502 2.31 -1.87 -27.86
N LEU A 503 1.20 -2.26 -27.21
CA LEU A 503 0.14 -3.04 -27.85
C LEU A 503 -0.52 -2.28 -29.01
N VAL A 504 -0.87 -1.01 -28.82
CA VAL A 504 -1.45 -0.18 -29.89
C VAL A 504 -0.49 -0.02 -31.06
N ILE A 505 0.80 0.21 -30.78
CA ILE A 505 1.84 0.30 -31.82
C ILE A 505 2.02 -1.05 -32.55
N SER A 506 1.90 -2.18 -31.84
CA SER A 506 2.09 -3.52 -32.40
C SER A 506 1.04 -3.94 -33.45
N VAL A 507 -0.10 -3.25 -33.50
CA VAL A 507 -1.16 -3.50 -34.50
C VAL A 507 -0.64 -3.26 -35.93
N ILE A 508 0.19 -2.23 -36.13
CA ILE A 508 0.74 -1.87 -37.44
C ILE A 508 1.65 -2.97 -38.01
N PRO A 509 2.73 -3.41 -37.33
CA PRO A 509 3.58 -4.48 -37.84
C PRO A 509 2.82 -5.80 -37.97
N SER A 510 1.90 -6.12 -37.05
CA SER A 510 1.03 -7.30 -37.17
C SER A 510 0.25 -7.30 -38.49
N TYR A 511 -0.33 -6.16 -38.87
CA TYR A 511 -1.04 -6.01 -40.15
C TYR A 511 -0.11 -6.09 -41.36
N LEU A 512 1.05 -5.40 -41.32
CA LEU A 512 2.01 -5.41 -42.42
C LEU A 512 2.58 -6.80 -42.70
N ILE A 513 2.94 -7.55 -41.66
CA ILE A 513 3.46 -8.91 -41.77
C ILE A 513 2.39 -9.85 -42.32
N SER A 514 1.16 -9.76 -41.81
CA SER A 514 0.03 -10.58 -42.30
C SER A 514 -0.20 -10.37 -43.80
N LYS A 515 -0.18 -9.11 -44.25
CA LYS A 515 -0.35 -8.74 -45.65
C LYS A 515 0.84 -9.16 -46.52
N TYR A 516 2.05 -9.12 -45.99
CA TYR A 516 3.24 -9.58 -46.71
C TYR A 516 3.17 -11.09 -46.97
N ILE A 517 2.82 -11.88 -45.95
CA ILE A 517 2.68 -13.34 -46.07
C ILE A 517 1.56 -13.70 -47.07
N GLU A 518 0.41 -13.02 -47.00
CA GLU A 518 -0.68 -13.22 -47.96
C GLU A 518 -0.22 -13.02 -49.41
N ARG A 519 0.55 -11.96 -49.67
CA ARG A 519 1.07 -11.64 -51.01
C ARG A 519 2.08 -12.65 -51.56
N GLN A 520 2.72 -13.44 -50.70
CA GLN A 520 3.66 -14.48 -51.15
C GLN A 520 2.97 -15.82 -51.45
N ILE A 521 1.80 -16.05 -50.87
CA ILE A 521 1.04 -17.30 -51.02
C ILE A 521 0.04 -17.20 -52.18
N ARG A 522 -0.46 -16.00 -52.48
CA ARG A 522 -1.17 -15.69 -53.74
C ARG A 522 -0.19 -15.57 -54.89
#